data_AF-A0A1G9EH68-F1
#
_entry.id   AF-A0A1G9EH68-F1
#
_cell.length_a   1.000
_cell.length_b   1.000
_cell.length_c   1.000
_cell.angle_alpha   90.00
_cell.angle_beta   90.00
_cell.angle_gamma   90.00
#
_symmetry.space_group_name_H-M   'P 1'
#
loop_
_entity.id
_entity.type
_entity.pdbx_description
1 polymer ?
#
loop_
_entity_poly.entity_id
_entity_poly.type
_entity_poly.pdbx_seq_one_letter_code
_entity_poly.pdbx_strand_id
1 'polypeptide(L)'
;MIRKFVGAVAAALAVMAGMWLMIAPFALGTQPENADWTDPTATEFFTGLGVAVVGLIGVICFVLAIYEELVVRGLVVVRQRQAEPEPEPAPPAPQASSAELASLLAPLVEALREDLNNPGEHRRNGKASLVGMEDNR
;
A
#
# COMPACT_ATOMS: atom_id res chain seq x y z
N MET A 1 -29.91 -8.11 -0.80
CA MET A 1 -29.10 -6.86 -0.81
C MET A 1 -29.60 -5.84 0.20
N ILE A 2 -30.91 -5.49 0.22
CA ILE A 2 -31.48 -4.51 1.18
C ILE A 2 -31.04 -4.73 2.64
N ARG A 3 -31.06 -5.98 3.13
CA ARG A 3 -30.70 -6.32 4.51
C ARG A 3 -29.22 -6.03 4.86
N LYS A 4 -28.30 -6.32 3.94
CA LYS A 4 -26.87 -6.01 4.10
C LYS A 4 -26.64 -4.49 4.11
N PHE A 5 -27.41 -3.77 3.29
CA PHE A 5 -27.35 -2.31 3.18
C PHE A 5 -27.82 -1.61 4.46
N VAL A 6 -28.87 -2.12 5.11
CA VAL A 6 -29.34 -1.59 6.41
C VAL A 6 -28.25 -1.72 7.48
N GLY A 7 -27.54 -2.85 7.52
CA GLY A 7 -26.41 -3.05 8.45
C GLY A 7 -25.27 -2.06 8.19
N ALA A 8 -24.93 -1.80 6.92
CA ALA A 8 -23.92 -0.82 6.54
C ALA A 8 -24.28 0.61 6.94
N VAL A 9 -25.54 1.00 6.68
CA VAL A 9 -26.06 2.32 7.05
C VAL A 9 -26.04 2.47 8.57
N ALA A 10 -26.50 1.46 9.32
CA ALA A 10 -26.46 1.48 10.78
C ALA A 10 -25.02 1.57 11.32
N ALA A 11 -24.08 0.82 10.74
CA ALA A 11 -22.67 0.88 11.12
C ALA A 11 -22.05 2.25 10.83
N ALA A 12 -22.32 2.84 9.67
CA ALA A 12 -21.85 4.19 9.32
C ALA A 12 -22.44 5.26 10.25
N LEU A 13 -23.73 5.17 10.58
CA LEU A 13 -24.36 6.06 11.54
C LEU A 13 -23.77 5.90 12.94
N ALA A 14 -23.44 4.66 13.35
CA ALA A 14 -22.78 4.41 14.63
C ALA A 14 -21.38 5.04 14.67
N VAL A 15 -20.58 4.92 13.60
CA VAL A 15 -19.26 5.61 13.50
C VAL A 15 -19.44 7.12 13.65
N MET A 16 -20.39 7.71 12.93
CA MET A 16 -20.63 9.14 12.96
C MET A 16 -21.11 9.61 14.34
N ALA A 17 -22.02 8.87 14.98
CA ALA A 17 -22.50 9.16 16.31
C ALA A 17 -21.39 9.03 17.37
N GLY A 18 -20.55 7.98 17.28
CA GLY A 18 -19.42 7.78 18.17
C GLY A 18 -18.37 8.90 18.03
N MET A 19 -18.05 9.29 16.80
CA MET A 19 -17.13 10.39 16.53
C MET A 19 -17.69 11.73 17.02
N TRP A 20 -19.00 11.95 16.86
CA TRP A 20 -19.66 13.13 17.42
C TRP A 20 -19.54 13.18 18.94
N LEU A 21 -19.80 12.07 19.64
CA LEU A 21 -19.65 12.00 21.10
C LEU A 21 -18.22 12.34 21.57
N MET A 22 -17.20 11.95 20.80
CA MET A 22 -15.81 12.28 21.13
C MET A 22 -15.50 13.78 21.00
N ILE A 23 -16.13 14.47 20.04
CA ILE A 23 -15.86 15.88 19.73
C ILE A 23 -16.79 16.82 20.51
N ALA A 24 -17.99 16.36 20.87
CA ALA A 24 -19.03 17.14 21.53
C ALA A 24 -18.56 17.94 22.75
N PRO A 25 -17.82 17.37 23.73
CA PRO A 25 -17.42 18.13 24.92
C PRO A 25 -16.48 19.31 24.60
N PHE A 26 -15.72 19.21 23.51
CA PHE A 26 -14.82 20.28 23.04
C PHE A 26 -15.56 21.29 22.17
N ALA A 27 -16.44 20.83 21.28
CA ALA A 27 -17.19 21.69 20.37
C ALA A 27 -18.27 22.54 21.08
N LEU A 28 -18.83 22.02 22.18
CA LEU A 28 -19.86 22.70 22.96
C LEU A 28 -19.28 23.54 24.12
N GLY A 29 -17.97 23.50 24.33
CA GLY A 29 -17.30 24.26 25.40
C GLY A 29 -17.69 23.81 26.82
N THR A 30 -18.18 22.57 26.97
CA THR A 30 -18.48 22.01 28.30
C THR A 30 -17.20 21.61 29.04
N GLN A 31 -16.12 21.31 28.30
CA GLN A 31 -14.79 21.10 28.84
C GLN A 31 -13.99 22.42 28.83
N PRO A 32 -13.38 22.84 29.96
CA PRO A 32 -12.52 24.01 29.99
C PRO A 32 -11.22 23.77 29.20
N GLU A 33 -10.81 24.75 28.39
CA GLU A 33 -9.65 24.64 27.48
C GLU A 33 -8.29 24.49 28.19
N ASN A 34 -8.23 24.85 29.49
CA ASN A 34 -7.00 24.87 30.29
C ASN A 34 -7.11 24.05 31.60
N ALA A 35 -8.00 23.07 31.64
CA ALA A 35 -8.17 22.19 32.80
C ALA A 35 -8.05 20.72 32.42
N ASP A 36 -7.71 19.89 33.40
CA ASP A 36 -7.75 18.44 33.24
C ASP A 36 -9.14 17.96 32.78
N TRP A 37 -9.17 16.82 32.10
CA TRP A 37 -10.42 16.20 31.67
C TRP A 37 -11.32 15.97 32.87
N THR A 38 -12.52 16.52 32.80
CA THR A 38 -13.53 16.22 33.80
C THR A 38 -14.04 14.79 33.61
N ASP A 39 -14.46 14.11 34.68
CA ASP A 39 -15.02 12.75 34.61
C ASP A 39 -16.14 12.61 33.55
N PRO A 40 -17.04 13.59 33.36
CA PRO A 40 -18.02 13.57 32.28
C PRO A 40 -17.38 13.56 30.88
N THR A 41 -16.40 14.44 30.61
CA THR A 41 -15.71 14.51 29.32
C THR A 41 -14.98 13.22 29.00
N ALA A 42 -14.28 12.63 29.98
CA ALA A 42 -13.61 11.34 29.80
C ALA A 42 -14.63 10.25 29.44
N THR A 43 -15.75 10.19 30.17
CA THR A 43 -16.80 9.19 29.94
C THR A 43 -17.46 9.33 28.57
N GLU A 44 -17.81 10.55 28.16
CA GLU A 44 -18.38 10.85 26.85
C GLU A 44 -17.40 10.48 25.73
N PHE A 45 -16.13 10.84 25.87
CA PHE A 45 -15.09 10.53 24.90
C PHE A 45 -14.88 9.02 24.74
N PHE A 46 -14.69 8.28 25.83
CA PHE A 46 -14.44 6.84 25.76
C PHE A 46 -15.68 6.04 25.33
N THR A 47 -16.88 6.51 25.68
CA THR A 47 -18.13 5.93 25.17
C THR A 47 -18.25 6.16 23.66
N GLY A 48 -17.99 7.38 23.20
CA GLY A 48 -17.95 7.71 21.78
C GLY A 48 -16.93 6.87 21.01
N LEU A 49 -15.74 6.69 21.57
CA LEU A 49 -14.70 5.82 21.01
C LEU A 49 -15.18 4.36 20.90
N GLY A 50 -15.80 3.83 21.95
CA GLY A 50 -16.35 2.45 21.93
C GLY A 50 -17.39 2.27 20.83
N VAL A 51 -18.34 3.21 20.72
CA VAL A 51 -19.37 3.20 19.67
C VAL A 51 -18.74 3.31 18.28
N ALA A 52 -17.74 4.17 18.11
CA ALA A 52 -17.04 4.35 16.84
C ALA A 52 -16.29 3.07 16.41
N VAL A 53 -15.62 2.38 17.34
CA VAL A 53 -14.91 1.13 17.06
C VAL A 53 -15.89 0.02 16.62
N VAL A 54 -17.02 -0.13 17.31
CA VAL A 54 -18.03 -1.13 16.94
C VAL A 54 -18.62 -0.81 15.57
N GLY A 55 -18.94 0.45 15.30
CA GLY A 55 -19.38 0.90 13.98
C GLY A 55 -18.35 0.60 12.89
N LEU A 56 -17.06 0.86 13.16
CA LEU A 56 -15.97 0.64 12.21
C LEU A 56 -15.82 -0.85 11.87
N ILE A 57 -15.91 -1.74 12.87
CA ILE A 57 -15.91 -3.18 12.65
C ILE A 57 -17.08 -3.57 11.72
N GLY A 58 -18.27 -3.02 11.95
CA GLY A 58 -19.43 -3.24 11.09
C GLY A 58 -19.20 -2.80 9.64
N VAL A 59 -18.56 -1.65 9.43
CA VAL A 59 -18.18 -1.16 8.10
C VAL A 59 -17.16 -2.09 7.43
N ILE A 60 -16.13 -2.52 8.16
CA ILE A 60 -15.11 -3.46 7.64
C ILE A 60 -15.76 -4.78 7.22
N CYS A 61 -16.62 -5.35 8.07
CA CYS A 61 -17.36 -6.57 7.73
C CYS A 61 -18.22 -6.40 6.47
N PHE A 62 -18.86 -5.23 6.31
CA PHE A 62 -19.64 -4.95 5.11
C PHE A 62 -18.76 -4.83 3.85
N VAL A 63 -17.61 -4.18 3.93
CA VAL A 63 -16.63 -4.09 2.82
C VAL A 63 -16.14 -5.47 2.43
N LEU A 64 -15.79 -6.32 3.41
CA LEU A 64 -15.39 -7.71 3.15
C LEU A 64 -16.51 -8.51 2.49
N ALA A 65 -17.76 -8.34 2.95
CA ALA A 65 -18.92 -9.01 2.36
C ALA A 65 -19.17 -8.58 0.90
N ILE A 66 -18.93 -7.31 0.56
CA ILE A 66 -18.97 -6.83 -0.83
C ILE A 66 -17.82 -7.43 -1.64
N TYR A 67 -16.62 -7.46 -1.06
CA TYR A 67 -15.43 -8.00 -1.73
C TYR A 67 -15.62 -9.47 -2.10
N GLU A 68 -16.12 -10.30 -1.17
CA GLU A 68 -16.49 -11.69 -1.45
C GLU A 68 -17.53 -11.78 -2.59
N GLU A 69 -18.53 -10.90 -2.59
CA GLU A 69 -19.57 -10.89 -3.63
C GLU A 69 -19.00 -10.50 -5.01
N LEU A 70 -18.01 -9.60 -5.05
CA LEU A 70 -17.29 -9.20 -6.27
C LEU A 70 -16.37 -10.32 -6.79
N VAL A 71 -15.71 -11.04 -5.89
CA VAL A 71 -14.88 -12.21 -6.21
C VAL A 71 -15.74 -13.33 -6.80
N VAL A 72 -16.86 -13.66 -6.16
CA VAL A 72 -17.80 -14.70 -6.64
C VAL A 72 -18.35 -14.35 -8.03
N ARG A 73 -18.56 -13.06 -8.31
CA ARG A 73 -19.03 -12.58 -9.62
C ARG A 73 -17.92 -12.53 -10.67
N GLY A 74 -16.68 -12.89 -10.34
CA GLY A 74 -15.55 -12.87 -11.26
C GLY A 74 -15.09 -11.46 -11.67
N LEU A 75 -15.57 -10.42 -10.98
CA LEU A 75 -15.17 -9.03 -11.21
C LEU A 75 -13.83 -8.71 -10.54
N VAL A 76 -13.41 -9.53 -9.58
CA VAL A 76 -12.13 -9.44 -8.90
C VAL A 76 -11.40 -10.78 -9.05
N VAL A 77 -10.28 -10.76 -9.78
CA VAL A 77 -9.38 -11.92 -9.88
C VAL A 77 -8.55 -11.97 -8.61
N VAL A 78 -8.92 -12.83 -7.67
CA VAL A 78 -8.05 -13.18 -6.55
C VAL A 78 -6.86 -13.91 -7.13
N ARG A 79 -5.69 -13.26 -7.12
CA ARG A 79 -4.43 -13.95 -7.43
C ARG A 79 -4.22 -14.99 -6.32
N GLN A 80 -4.68 -16.21 -6.55
CA GLN A 80 -4.36 -17.32 -5.68
C GLN A 80 -2.83 -17.39 -5.62
N ARG A 81 -2.28 -17.16 -4.42
CA ARG A 81 -0.92 -17.62 -4.14
C ARG A 81 -0.99 -19.13 -4.30
N GLN A 82 -0.51 -19.61 -5.44
CA GLN A 82 -0.35 -21.02 -5.71
C GLN A 82 0.45 -21.57 -4.54
N ALA A 83 -0.19 -22.36 -3.68
CA ALA A 83 0.53 -23.13 -2.69
C ALA A 83 1.37 -24.09 -3.51
N GLU A 84 2.68 -23.84 -3.56
CA GLU A 84 3.67 -24.77 -4.09
C GLU A 84 3.34 -26.14 -3.47
N PRO A 85 3.05 -27.18 -4.27
CA PRO A 85 2.84 -28.52 -3.74
C PRO A 85 4.05 -28.89 -2.88
N GLU A 86 3.79 -29.43 -1.70
CA GLU A 86 4.82 -29.93 -0.79
C GLU A 86 5.81 -30.79 -1.60
N PRO A 87 7.11 -30.44 -1.61
CA PRO A 87 8.04 -31.04 -2.54
C PRO A 87 8.20 -32.53 -2.22
N GLU A 88 7.67 -33.36 -3.12
CA GLU A 88 8.24 -34.68 -3.35
C GLU A 88 9.75 -34.48 -3.55
N PRO A 89 10.64 -35.26 -2.91
CA PRO A 89 12.07 -34.97 -2.87
C PRO A 89 12.66 -35.10 -4.28
N ALA A 90 12.64 -33.98 -5.01
CA ALA A 90 13.32 -33.84 -6.27
C ALA A 90 14.83 -33.93 -6.01
N PRO A 91 15.60 -34.59 -6.89
CA PRO A 91 17.05 -34.57 -6.81
C PRO A 91 17.51 -33.10 -6.77
N PRO A 92 18.53 -32.77 -5.96
CA PRO A 92 18.93 -31.39 -5.73
C PRO A 92 19.18 -30.70 -7.08
N ALA A 93 18.44 -29.62 -7.33
CA ALA A 93 18.73 -28.73 -8.44
C ALA A 93 20.21 -28.32 -8.35
N PRO A 94 20.95 -28.20 -9.47
CA PRO A 94 22.31 -27.68 -9.45
C PRO A 94 22.30 -26.30 -8.81
N GLN A 95 22.75 -26.22 -7.57
CA GLN A 95 22.89 -24.96 -6.87
C GLN A 95 24.05 -24.25 -7.54
N ALA A 96 23.74 -23.21 -8.31
CA ALA A 96 24.77 -22.41 -8.97
C ALA A 96 25.75 -21.93 -7.90
N SER A 97 26.96 -22.48 -7.92
CA SER A 97 27.95 -22.21 -6.89
C SER A 97 28.40 -20.76 -7.02
N SER A 98 28.83 -20.14 -5.91
CA SER A 98 29.34 -18.76 -5.93
C SER A 98 30.44 -18.53 -6.98
N ALA A 99 31.13 -19.59 -7.40
CA ALA A 99 32.11 -19.58 -8.48
C ALA A 99 31.50 -19.45 -9.90
N GLU A 100 30.33 -20.01 -10.15
CA GLU A 100 29.59 -19.83 -11.42
C GLU A 100 29.01 -18.43 -11.50
N LEU A 101 28.49 -17.89 -10.40
CA LEU A 101 28.03 -16.50 -10.32
C LEU A 101 29.17 -15.51 -10.55
N ALA A 102 30.36 -15.76 -9.97
CA ALA A 102 31.55 -14.96 -10.23
C ALA A 102 31.98 -15.04 -11.71
N SER A 103 31.86 -16.20 -12.34
CA SER A 103 32.16 -16.39 -13.77
C SER A 103 31.16 -15.65 -14.68
N LEU A 104 29.88 -15.57 -14.29
CA LEU A 104 28.86 -14.82 -15.03
C LEU A 104 29.02 -13.30 -14.89
N LEU A 105 29.58 -12.82 -13.77
CA LEU A 105 29.74 -11.40 -13.49
C LEU A 105 31.08 -10.82 -14.00
N ALA A 106 32.09 -11.66 -14.23
CA ALA A 106 33.41 -11.23 -14.69
C ALA A 106 33.39 -10.38 -15.99
N PRO A 107 32.59 -10.70 -17.03
CA PRO A 107 32.55 -9.89 -18.25
C PRO A 107 31.95 -8.49 -18.02
N LEU A 108 30.98 -8.38 -17.12
CA LEU A 108 30.34 -7.10 -16.79
C LEU A 108 31.26 -6.20 -15.97
N VAL A 109 32.05 -6.78 -15.07
CA VAL A 109 33.05 -6.04 -14.29
C VAL A 109 34.20 -5.56 -15.17
N GLU A 110 34.64 -6.37 -16.13
CA GLU A 110 35.68 -5.97 -17.09
C GLU A 110 35.19 -4.86 -18.02
N ALA A 111 33.95 -4.95 -18.51
CA ALA A 111 33.33 -3.89 -19.30
C ALA A 111 33.21 -2.56 -18.51
N LEU A 112 32.86 -2.64 -17.22
CA LEU A 112 32.80 -1.46 -16.34
C LEU A 112 34.18 -0.87 -16.07
N ARG A 113 35.21 -1.71 -15.96
CA ARG A 113 36.59 -1.29 -15.73
C ARG A 113 37.16 -0.59 -16.96
N GLU A 114 36.89 -1.09 -18.15
CA GLU A 114 37.27 -0.47 -19.41
C GLU A 114 36.57 0.90 -19.59
N ASP A 115 35.29 1.00 -19.23
CA ASP A 115 34.52 2.25 -19.28
C ASP A 115 35.09 3.33 -18.33
N LEU A 116 35.49 2.94 -17.12
CA LEU A 116 36.13 3.86 -16.15
C LEU A 116 37.55 4.27 -16.55
N ASN A 117 38.27 3.43 -17.30
CA ASN A 117 39.62 3.73 -17.79
C ASN A 117 39.61 4.60 -19.06
N ASN A 118 38.49 4.68 -19.77
CA ASN A 118 38.38 5.45 -21.02
C ASN A 118 37.20 6.46 -21.02
N PRO A 119 37.10 7.37 -20.02
CA PRO A 119 35.98 8.30 -19.89
C PRO A 119 35.93 9.39 -20.99
N GLY A 120 36.94 9.44 -21.87
CA GLY A 120 37.15 10.50 -22.85
C GLY A 120 36.42 10.33 -24.18
N GLU A 121 36.12 9.10 -24.62
CA GLU A 121 35.53 8.88 -25.96
C GLU A 121 34.02 9.21 -26.03
N HIS A 122 33.25 8.94 -24.96
CA HIS A 122 31.80 9.12 -24.99
C HIS A 122 31.34 10.57 -24.85
N ARG A 123 32.20 11.48 -24.37
CA ARG A 123 31.90 12.94 -24.36
C ARG A 123 31.99 13.58 -25.75
N ARG A 124 32.69 12.94 -26.71
CA ARG A 124 32.89 13.46 -28.06
C ARG A 124 31.74 13.11 -29.01
N ASN A 125 31.08 11.96 -28.81
CA ASN A 125 29.99 11.51 -29.68
C ASN A 125 28.65 12.26 -29.44
N GLY A 126 28.49 12.91 -28.27
CA GLY A 126 27.36 13.81 -28.00
C GLY A 126 27.55 15.25 -28.53
N LYS A 127 28.68 15.56 -29.19
CA LYS A 127 29.01 16.90 -29.72
C LYS A 127 29.37 16.89 -31.21
N ALA A 128 28.94 15.88 -31.96
CA ALA A 128 28.89 15.97 -33.42
C ALA A 128 27.74 16.92 -33.80
N SER A 129 28.12 18.19 -33.97
CA SER A 129 27.38 19.31 -34.54
C SER A 129 26.34 18.90 -35.59
N LEU A 130 25.05 18.89 -35.20
CA LEU A 130 23.92 19.07 -36.11
C LEU A 130 23.89 20.54 -36.56
N VAL A 131 24.83 20.93 -37.43
CA VAL A 131 24.78 22.18 -38.19
C VAL A 131 25.12 21.83 -39.62
N GLY A 132 24.10 21.67 -40.46
CA GLY A 132 24.29 21.29 -41.86
C GLY A 132 23.02 20.88 -42.60
N MET A 133 21.91 21.57 -42.36
CA MET A 133 20.66 21.57 -43.15
C MET A 133 19.73 22.47 -42.30
N GLU A 134 19.34 23.68 -42.66
CA GLU A 134 18.60 24.10 -43.84
C GLU A 134 18.71 25.64 -43.92
N ASP A 135 19.12 26.20 -45.06
CA ASP A 135 18.70 27.54 -45.45
C ASP A 135 18.59 27.56 -46.98
N ASN A 136 17.35 27.46 -47.44
CA ASN A 136 16.94 27.69 -48.81
C ASN A 136 15.86 28.78 -48.79
N ARG A 137 16.28 30.03 -49.01
CA ARG A 137 15.54 31.01 -49.81
C ARG A 137 16.41 32.20 -50.20
#